data_AF-A0A2E3AC65-F1
#
_entry.id   AF-A0A2E3AC65-F1
#
_cell.length_a   1.000
_cell.length_b   1.000
_cell.length_c   1.000
_cell.angle_alpha   90.00
_cell.angle_beta   90.00
_cell.angle_gamma   90.00
#
_symmetry.space_group_name_H-M   'P 1'
#
loop_
_entity.id
_entity.type
_entity.pdbx_description
1 polymer ?
#
loop_
_entity_poly.entity_id
_entity_poly.type
_entity_poly.pdbx_seq_one_letter_code
_entity_poly.pdbx_strand_id
1 'polypeptide(L)' 'MNKTATLNRLKGKEKINMLFRKSSIHQTKHLLIRVLEANKKDNKLYAGVSVPKRNFKRAVDRNRIKRQLR' A
#
# COMPACT_ATOMS: atom_id res chain seq x y z
N MET A 1 6.36 17.04 -21.04
CA MET A 1 5.53 17.45 -19.87
C MET A 1 5.42 16.26 -18.92
N ASN A 2 6.23 16.24 -17.86
CA ASN A 2 6.19 15.14 -16.88
C ASN A 2 4.98 15.33 -15.97
N LYS A 3 3.89 14.59 -16.18
CA LYS A 3 2.81 14.47 -15.19
C LYS A 3 3.38 13.77 -13.96
N THR A 4 3.85 14.53 -12.98
CA THR A 4 4.23 13.99 -11.67
C THR A 4 2.97 13.54 -10.96
N ALA A 5 2.78 12.23 -10.83
CA ALA A 5 1.69 11.67 -10.04
C ALA A 5 1.94 11.97 -8.56
N THR A 6 0.95 12.54 -7.87
CA THR A 6 1.09 12.81 -6.42
C THR A 6 0.82 11.53 -5.64
N LEU A 7 1.81 11.07 -4.84
CA LEU A 7 1.66 9.91 -3.97
C LEU A 7 1.07 10.31 -2.61
N ASN A 8 -0.16 9.91 -2.36
CA ASN A 8 -0.89 10.16 -1.14
C ASN A 8 -0.93 8.92 -0.24
N ARG A 9 -1.12 9.14 1.06
CA ARG A 9 -1.33 8.04 2.02
C ARG A 9 -2.72 7.46 1.83
N LEU A 10 -2.82 6.16 1.64
CA LEU A 10 -4.08 5.43 1.67
C LEU A 10 -4.65 5.46 3.09
N LYS A 11 -5.85 6.04 3.23
CA LYS A 11 -6.59 6.17 4.49
C LYS A 11 -8.05 5.77 4.29
N GLY A 12 -8.75 5.51 5.39
CA GLY A 12 -10.18 5.20 5.41
C GLY A 12 -10.46 3.69 5.36
N LYS A 13 -11.34 3.23 6.26
CA LYS A 13 -11.69 1.82 6.40
C LYS A 13 -12.33 1.25 5.14
N GLU A 14 -13.25 1.99 4.52
CA GLU A 14 -13.97 1.54 3.32
C GLU A 14 -13.07 1.36 2.11
N LYS A 15 -12.20 2.34 1.82
CA LYS A 15 -11.23 2.26 0.72
C LYS A 15 -10.28 1.08 0.88
N ILE A 16 -9.80 0.87 2.11
CA ILE A 16 -8.94 -0.28 2.44
C ILE A 16 -9.74 -1.58 2.25
N ASN A 17 -10.95 -1.69 2.80
CA ASN A 17 -11.79 -2.87 2.62
C ASN A 17 -12.05 -3.18 1.14
N MET A 18 -12.32 -2.15 0.33
CA MET A 18 -12.49 -2.29 -1.11
C MET A 18 -11.22 -2.79 -1.79
N LEU A 19 -10.05 -2.25 -1.44
CA LEU A 19 -8.74 -2.74 -1.92
C LEU A 19 -8.60 -4.23 -1.59
N PHE A 20 -8.84 -4.65 -0.35
CA PHE A 20 -8.71 -6.05 0.04
C PHE A 20 -9.71 -6.99 -0.64
N ARG A 21 -10.87 -6.49 -1.10
CA ARG A 21 -11.90 -7.29 -1.78
C ARG A 21 -11.71 -7.38 -3.30
N LYS A 22 -11.29 -6.29 -3.95
CA LYS A 22 -11.29 -6.15 -5.43
C LYS A 22 -9.90 -6.01 -6.05
N SER A 23 -8.82 -6.06 -5.27
CA SER A 23 -7.46 -5.89 -5.80
C SER A 23 -6.96 -7.09 -6.58
N SER A 24 -6.11 -6.83 -7.57
CA SER A 24 -5.13 -7.82 -8.03
C SER A 24 -4.01 -7.97 -7.00
N ILE A 25 -3.50 -9.19 -6.86
CA ILE A 25 -2.43 -9.54 -5.91
C ILE A 25 -1.18 -9.89 -6.71
N HIS A 26 -0.08 -9.21 -6.40
CA HIS A 26 1.26 -9.58 -6.86
C HIS A 26 2.09 -9.97 -5.65
N GLN A 27 2.51 -11.23 -5.60
CA GLN A 27 3.22 -11.78 -4.46
C GLN A 27 4.61 -12.30 -4.87
N THR A 28 5.60 -11.94 -4.08
CA THR A 28 6.94 -12.54 -4.09
C THR A 28 7.20 -13.24 -2.76
N LYS A 29 8.38 -13.82 -2.59
CA LYS A 29 8.79 -14.49 -1.34
C LYS A 29 8.69 -13.60 -0.10
N HIS A 30 8.92 -12.29 -0.25
CA HIS A 30 9.05 -11.36 0.88
C HIS A 30 8.05 -10.20 0.86
N LEU A 31 7.37 -9.98 -0.26
CA LEU A 31 6.47 -8.85 -0.42
C LEU A 31 5.16 -9.29 -1.09
N LEU A 32 4.06 -8.72 -0.61
CA LEU A 32 2.75 -8.86 -1.23
C LEU A 32 2.21 -7.46 -1.51
N ILE A 33 1.92 -7.19 -2.77
CA ILE A 33 1.38 -5.93 -3.26
C ILE A 33 -0.07 -6.17 -3.70
N ARG A 34 -0.98 -5.33 -3.20
CA ARG A 34 -2.37 -5.27 -3.65
C ARG A 34 -2.55 -4.02 -4.48
N VAL A 35 -3.05 -4.16 -5.70
CA VAL A 35 -3.29 -3.04 -6.61
C VAL A 35 -4.76 -3.03 -6.97
N LEU A 36 -5.39 -1.87 -6.84
CA LEU A 36 -6.75 -1.62 -7.32
C LEU A 36 -6.67 -0.50 -8.34
N GLU A 37 -7.06 -0.79 -9.58
CA GLU A 37 -7.13 0.22 -10.62
C GLU A 37 -8.26 1.20 -10.29
N ALA A 38 -7.92 2.48 -10.28
CA ALA A 38 -8.87 3.58 -10.15
C ALA A 38 -8.93 4.34 -11.48
N ASN A 39 -10.01 5.11 -11.66
CA ASN A 39 -10.21 5.91 -12.87
C ASN A 39 -8.98 6.80 -13.17
N LYS A 40 -8.42 6.66 -14.37
CA LYS A 40 -7.22 7.36 -14.88
C LYS A 40 -7.32 8.90 -14.89
N LYS A 41 -8.50 9.46 -14.61
CA LYS A 41 -8.72 10.91 -14.57
C LYS A 41 -8.04 11.58 -13.38
N ASP A 42 -7.83 10.85 -12.28
CA ASP A 42 -7.11 11.36 -11.12
C ASP A 42 -5.61 11.03 -11.22
N ASN A 43 -4.77 12.06 -11.35
CA ASN A 43 -3.31 11.94 -11.28
C ASN A 43 -2.81 11.73 -9.83
N LYS A 44 -3.59 10.99 -9.02
CA LYS A 44 -3.37 10.76 -7.59
C LYS A 44 -3.20 9.28 -7.33
N LEU A 45 -2.05 8.90 -6.78
CA LEU A 45 -1.80 7.55 -6.30
C LEU A 45 -2.04 7.51 -4.80
N TYR A 46 -2.56 6.40 -4.29
CA TYR A 46 -2.73 6.17 -2.86
C TYR A 46 -2.00 4.89 -2.46
N ALA A 47 -1.07 4.98 -1.51
CA ALA A 47 -0.31 3.83 -1.03
C ALA A 47 -0.37 3.69 0.50
N GLY A 48 -0.31 2.45 0.96
CA GLY A 48 -0.26 2.10 2.37
C GLY A 48 0.56 0.84 2.57
N VAL A 49 1.34 0.80 3.66
CA VAL A 49 2.21 -0.34 4.01
C VAL A 49 1.71 -1.00 5.27
N SER A 50 1.37 -2.29 5.17
CA SER A 50 1.05 -3.16 6.30
C SER A 50 2.21 -4.11 6.58
N VAL A 51 2.46 -4.38 7.86
CA VAL A 51 3.52 -5.32 8.30
C VAL A 51 2.92 -6.24 9.37
N PRO A 52 3.02 -7.57 9.21
CA PRO A 52 2.37 -8.52 10.12
C PRO A 52 3.04 -8.53 11.50
N LYS A 53 2.23 -8.44 12.57
CA LYS A 53 2.68 -8.54 13.97
C LYS A 53 3.21 -9.93 14.33
N ARG A 54 2.69 -10.97 13.66
CA ARG A 54 3.09 -12.37 13.88
C ARG A 54 4.56 -12.62 13.53
N ASN A 55 5.02 -12.11 12.40
CA ASN A 55 6.38 -12.35 11.89
C ASN A 55 7.37 -11.33 12.45
N PHE A 56 6.93 -10.10 12.70
CA PHE A 56 7.79 -9.03 13.23
C PHE A 56 7.26 -8.59 14.60
N LYS A 57 7.69 -9.28 15.66
CA LYS A 57 7.21 -9.04 17.03
C LYS A 57 7.60 -7.66 17.56
N ARG A 58 8.84 -7.21 17.30
CA ARG A 58 9.34 -5.91 17.76
C ARG A 58 8.70 -4.76 16.99
N ALA A 59 8.25 -3.73 17.71
CA ALA A 59 7.61 -2.57 17.10
C ALA A 59 8.60 -1.75 16.24
N VAL A 60 9.85 -1.64 16.69
CA VAL A 60 10.93 -0.97 15.97
C VAL A 60 11.19 -1.58 14.59
N ASP A 61 11.22 -2.90 14.47
CA ASP A 61 11.45 -3.59 13.19
C ASP A 61 10.30 -3.32 12.20
N ARG A 62 9.05 -3.41 12.67
CA ARG A 62 7.87 -3.07 11.84
C ARG A 62 7.94 -1.63 11.34
N ASN A 63 8.35 -0.70 12.20
CA ASN A 63 8.47 0.71 11.84
C ASN A 63 9.60 0.95 10.85
N ARG A 64 10.75 0.27 11.01
CA ARG A 64 11.86 0.31 10.07
C ARG A 64 11.42 -0.14 8.67
N ILE A 65 10.74 -1.28 8.57
CA ILE A 65 10.21 -1.81 7.30
C ILE A 65 9.23 -0.81 6.67
N LYS A 66 8.28 -0.27 7.46
CA LYS A 66 7.33 0.74 6.97
C LYS A 66 8.01 2.02 6.49
N ARG A 67 9.15 2.42 7.08
CA ARG A 67 9.90 3.62 6.65
C ARG A 67 10.69 3.37 5.38
N GLN A 68 11.20 2.16 5.15
CA GLN A 68 11.93 1.81 3.93
C GLN A 68 11.01 1.68 2.69
N LEU A 69 9.74 1.34 2.90
CA LEU A 69 8.74 1.14 1.83
C LEU A 69 7.85 2.37 1.57
N ARG A 70 8.05 3.47 2.29
CA ARG A 70 7.31 4.73 2.12
C ARG A 70 8.10 5.70 1.27
#